data_AF-A0AAJ5X800-F1
#
_entry.id   AF-A0AAJ5X800-F1
#
_cell.length_a   1.000
_cell.length_b   1.000
_cell.length_c   1.000
_cell.angle_alpha   90.00
_cell.angle_beta   90.00
_cell.angle_gamma   90.00
#
_symmetry.space_group_name_H-M   'P 1'
#
loop_
_entity.id
_entity.type
_entity.pdbx_description
1 polymer ?
#
loop_
_entity_poly.entity_id
_entity_poly.type
_entity_poly.pdbx_seq_one_letter_code
_entity_poly.pdbx_strand_id
1 'polypeptide(L)'
;MGKDNQVNEERRAFNLQRVFGSAPWLKTIDKQRHKTKVFRSGNSLAVRIPAGTKLTAGMEMELVVEDGQFLAYEPAEQPKRKFNIAKVAGSATDLKLINDEDRAFVERSLWWNGSDEGREEA
;
A
#
# COMPACT_ATOMS: atom_id res chain seq x y z
N MET A 1 -45.25 11.59 9.76
CA MET A 1 -43.97 11.45 9.04
C MET A 1 -43.43 10.04 9.24
N GLY A 2 -43.36 9.17 8.23
CA GLY A 2 -42.71 7.86 8.43
C GLY A 2 -43.03 6.71 7.47
N LYS A 3 -43.49 6.96 6.24
CA LYS A 3 -43.67 5.89 5.24
C LYS A 3 -42.96 6.21 3.92
N ASP A 4 -42.91 7.49 3.54
CA ASP A 4 -42.31 7.92 2.27
C ASP A 4 -40.78 7.77 2.22
N ASN A 5 -40.12 7.75 3.38
CA ASN A 5 -38.67 7.65 3.47
C ASN A 5 -38.16 6.21 3.26
N GLN A 6 -38.87 5.20 3.79
CA GLN A 6 -38.54 3.78 3.58
C GLN A 6 -38.68 3.37 2.13
N VAL A 7 -39.77 3.80 1.46
CA VAL A 7 -40.02 3.49 0.05
C VAL A 7 -38.95 4.12 -0.87
N ASN A 8 -38.40 5.29 -0.50
CA ASN A 8 -37.33 5.93 -1.25
C ASN A 8 -35.98 5.24 -1.04
N GLU A 9 -35.71 4.74 0.17
CA GLU A 9 -34.51 3.95 0.50
C GLU A 9 -34.52 2.60 -0.22
N GLU A 10 -35.67 1.91 -0.23
CA GLU A 10 -35.87 0.66 -0.96
C GLU A 10 -35.76 0.87 -2.48
N ARG A 11 -36.34 1.95 -3.03
CA ARG A 11 -36.20 2.29 -4.46
C ARG A 11 -34.75 2.63 -4.84
N ARG A 12 -33.98 3.27 -3.96
CA ARG A 12 -32.52 3.48 -4.17
C ARG A 12 -31.75 2.16 -4.14
N ALA A 13 -32.06 1.26 -3.20
CA ALA A 13 -31.45 -0.07 -3.15
C ALA A 13 -31.76 -0.89 -4.41
N PHE A 14 -33.01 -0.92 -4.85
CA PHE A 14 -33.43 -1.66 -6.05
C PHE A 14 -32.86 -1.10 -7.36
N ASN A 15 -32.66 0.22 -7.46
CA ASN A 15 -32.07 0.83 -8.67
C ASN A 15 -30.55 0.64 -8.73
N LEU A 16 -29.86 0.48 -7.59
CA LEU A 16 -28.47 0.04 -7.60
C LEU A 16 -28.35 -1.44 -8.02
N GLN A 17 -29.20 -2.34 -7.54
CA GLN A 17 -29.08 -3.77 -7.89
C GLN A 17 -29.12 -4.06 -9.41
N ARG A 18 -29.81 -3.24 -10.21
CA ARG A 18 -29.98 -3.47 -11.65
C ARG A 18 -28.82 -2.95 -12.52
N VAL A 19 -28.01 -2.03 -12.00
CA VAL A 19 -26.81 -1.51 -12.70
C VAL A 19 -25.56 -2.35 -12.37
N PHE A 20 -25.60 -3.13 -11.29
CA PHE A 20 -24.45 -3.88 -10.75
C PHE A 20 -24.25 -5.29 -11.34
N GLY A 21 -25.02 -5.68 -12.36
CA GLY A 21 -24.81 -6.93 -13.10
C GLY A 21 -23.63 -6.90 -14.10
N SER A 22 -23.00 -5.73 -14.34
CA SER A 22 -22.04 -5.54 -15.44
C SER A 22 -20.61 -5.18 -15.02
N ALA A 23 -20.29 -5.11 -13.72
CA ALA A 23 -19.00 -4.58 -13.26
C ALA A 23 -18.49 -5.27 -11.97
N PRO A 24 -18.11 -6.56 -12.00
CA PRO A 24 -17.61 -7.31 -10.84
C PRO A 24 -16.29 -6.76 -10.24
N TRP A 25 -15.63 -5.84 -10.92
CA TRP A 25 -14.43 -5.14 -10.46
C TRP A 25 -14.70 -3.97 -9.50
N LEU A 26 -15.95 -3.52 -9.37
CA LEU A 26 -16.32 -2.35 -8.58
C LEU A 26 -16.69 -2.85 -7.18
N LYS A 27 -15.67 -3.03 -6.33
CA LYS A 27 -15.86 -3.48 -4.95
C LYS A 27 -16.67 -2.42 -4.20
N THR A 28 -17.90 -2.76 -3.82
CA THR A 28 -18.68 -1.96 -2.88
C THR A 28 -17.87 -1.79 -1.60
N ILE A 29 -17.55 -0.54 -1.24
CA ILE A 29 -16.91 -0.23 0.03
C ILE A 29 -17.95 -0.53 1.12
N ASP A 30 -17.74 -1.62 1.87
CA ASP A 30 -18.54 -1.88 3.07
C ASP A 30 -18.21 -0.80 4.11
N LYS A 31 -19.24 -0.07 4.56
CA LYS A 31 -19.10 1.06 5.49
C LYS A 31 -19.76 0.71 6.81
N GLN A 32 -18.95 0.34 7.79
CA GLN A 32 -19.40 0.09 9.16
C GLN A 32 -19.22 1.35 10.01
N ARG A 33 -20.29 1.79 10.70
CA ARG A 33 -20.26 2.96 11.59
C ARG A 33 -20.35 2.49 13.04
N HIS A 34 -19.32 2.80 13.84
CA HIS A 34 -19.30 2.49 15.27
C HIS A 34 -19.30 3.78 16.09
N LYS A 35 -20.16 3.84 17.11
CA LYS A 35 -20.12 4.90 18.12
C LYS A 35 -19.09 4.50 19.19
N THR A 36 -18.11 5.36 19.41
CA THR A 36 -17.07 5.15 20.42
C THR A 36 -16.89 6.42 21.24
N LYS A 37 -16.35 6.30 22.45
CA LYS A 37 -16.09 7.43 23.34
C LYS A 37 -14.60 7.71 23.38
N VAL A 38 -14.23 8.98 23.33
CA VAL A 38 -12.86 9.45 23.58
C VAL A 38 -12.63 9.44 25.09
N PHE A 39 -11.47 8.96 25.53
CA PHE A 39 -11.10 8.94 26.94
C PHE A 39 -9.64 9.36 27.14
N ARG A 40 -9.32 9.81 28.36
CA ARG A 40 -7.96 10.20 28.75
C ARG A 40 -7.11 8.95 28.95
N SER A 41 -5.94 8.92 28.33
CA SER A 41 -4.91 7.90 28.56
C SER A 41 -3.61 8.61 28.91
N GLY A 42 -3.30 8.71 30.21
CA GLY A 42 -2.16 9.48 30.70
C GLY A 42 -2.25 10.96 30.29
N ASN A 43 -1.22 11.45 29.57
CA ASN A 43 -1.21 12.81 29.04
C ASN A 43 -1.87 12.97 27.66
N SER A 44 -2.50 11.92 27.13
CA SER A 44 -3.07 11.91 25.78
C SER A 44 -4.55 11.57 25.76
N LEU A 45 -5.17 11.70 24.59
CA LEU A 45 -6.51 11.19 24.30
C LEU A 45 -6.40 9.87 23.54
N ALA A 46 -7.33 8.96 23.81
CA ALA A 46 -7.41 7.66 23.15
C ALA A 46 -8.85 7.35 22.75
N VAL A 47 -8.97 6.53 21.70
CA VAL A 47 -10.25 6.02 21.18
C VAL A 47 -10.17 4.50 21.08
N ARG A 48 -11.25 3.81 21.45
CA ARG A 48 -11.32 2.36 21.29
C ARG A 48 -11.62 2.01 19.84
N ILE A 49 -10.74 1.22 19.25
CA ILE A 49 -10.90 0.66 17.91
C ILE A 49 -11.51 -0.75 18.06
N PRO A 50 -12.60 -1.08 17.35
CA PRO A 50 -13.18 -2.42 17.38
C PRO A 50 -12.20 -3.51 16.92
N ALA A 51 -12.34 -4.71 17.50
CA ALA A 51 -11.62 -5.88 17.05
C ALA A 51 -12.04 -6.28 15.62
N GLY A 52 -11.13 -6.93 14.87
CA GLY A 52 -11.37 -7.32 13.48
C GLY A 52 -11.06 -6.22 12.46
N THR A 53 -10.65 -5.04 12.91
CA THR A 53 -9.96 -4.07 12.04
C THR A 53 -8.57 -4.60 11.66
N LYS A 54 -8.00 -4.08 10.58
CA LYS A 54 -6.66 -4.47 10.10
C LYS A 54 -5.52 -3.80 10.90
N LEU A 55 -5.85 -3.07 11.96
CA LEU A 55 -4.89 -2.37 12.81
C LEU A 55 -4.40 -3.31 13.91
N THR A 56 -3.09 -3.31 14.17
CA THR A 56 -2.47 -4.12 15.22
C THR A 56 -1.94 -3.24 16.33
N ALA A 57 -1.88 -3.77 17.56
CA ALA A 57 -1.26 -3.07 18.68
C ALA A 57 0.23 -2.86 18.41
N GLY A 58 0.73 -1.64 18.66
CA GLY A 58 2.13 -1.27 18.37
C GLY A 58 2.40 -0.86 16.92
N MET A 59 1.39 -0.83 16.05
CA MET A 59 1.53 -0.29 14.69
C MET A 59 1.77 1.22 14.73
N GLU A 60 2.79 1.68 14.01
CA GLU A 60 3.06 3.10 13.82
C GLU A 60 2.15 3.68 12.73
N MET A 61 1.51 4.80 13.06
CA MET A 61 0.53 5.47 12.21
C MET A 61 0.85 6.96 12.19
N GLU A 62 0.70 7.58 11.03
CA GLU A 62 0.61 9.02 10.90
C GLU A 62 -0.81 9.48 11.23
N LEU A 63 -0.91 10.54 12.02
CA LEU A 63 -2.17 11.17 12.38
C LEU A 63 -2.31 12.49 11.62
N VAL A 64 -3.29 12.55 10.72
CA VAL A 64 -3.69 13.79 10.04
C VAL A 64 -4.88 14.38 10.79
N VAL A 65 -4.74 15.64 11.20
CA VAL A 65 -5.79 16.39 11.91
C VAL A 65 -6.33 17.46 10.96
N GLU A 66 -7.56 17.28 10.50
CA GLU A 66 -8.27 18.26 9.67
C GLU A 66 -9.27 19.04 10.52
N ASP A 67 -9.22 20.37 10.43
CA ASP A 67 -10.08 21.33 11.14
C ASP A 67 -10.19 21.10 12.67
N GLY A 68 -9.20 20.43 13.26
CA GLY A 68 -9.15 20.13 14.70
C GLY A 68 -10.19 19.09 15.18
N GLN A 69 -10.96 18.47 14.27
CA GLN A 69 -12.03 17.53 14.64
C GLN A 69 -11.95 16.20 13.91
N PHE A 70 -11.49 16.20 12.66
CA PHE A 70 -11.39 15.00 11.87
C PHE A 70 -9.99 14.41 12.00
N LEU A 71 -9.94 13.17 12.49
CA LEU A 71 -8.72 12.41 12.69
C LEU A 71 -8.66 11.30 11.63
N ALA A 72 -7.70 11.39 10.71
CA ALA A 72 -7.40 10.34 9.76
C ALA A 72 -6.07 9.67 10.15
N TYR A 73 -6.06 8.33 10.06
CA TYR A 73 -4.89 7.52 10.42
C TYR A 73 -4.38 6.80 9.18
N GLU A 74 -3.11 6.98 8.87
CA GLU A 74 -2.43 6.29 7.77
C GLU A 74 -1.26 5.46 8.31
N PRO A 75 -1.01 4.24 7.83
CA PRO A 75 0.18 3.49 8.23
C PRO A 75 1.45 4.24 7.85
N ALA A 76 2.35 4.45 8.81
CA ALA A 76 3.60 5.17 8.58
C ALA A 76 4.48 4.46 7.56
N GLU A 77 4.59 3.13 7.66
CA GLU A 77 5.27 2.32 6.66
C GLU A 77 4.26 1.79 5.63
N GLN A 78 4.01 2.59 4.58
CA GLN A 78 3.23 2.09 3.46
C GLN A 78 4.02 1.01 2.71
N PRO A 79 3.39 -0.13 2.34
CA PRO A 79 4.09 -1.20 1.63
C PRO A 79 4.69 -0.64 0.35
N LYS A 80 6.03 -0.74 0.22
CA LYS A 80 6.78 -0.28 -0.95
C LYS A 80 6.07 -0.76 -2.21
N ARG A 81 5.75 0.17 -3.13
CA ARG A 81 5.11 -0.17 -4.40
C ARG A 81 5.98 -1.23 -5.07
N LYS A 82 5.43 -2.43 -5.25
CA LYS A 82 6.12 -3.49 -5.98
C LYS A 82 6.44 -2.97 -7.38
N PHE A 83 7.66 -3.19 -7.82
CA PHE A 83 8.07 -2.88 -9.19
C PHE A 83 7.14 -3.64 -10.15
N ASN A 84 6.44 -2.89 -11.01
CA ASN A 84 5.50 -3.49 -11.93
C ASN A 84 6.26 -3.97 -13.18
N ILE A 85 6.68 -5.25 -13.17
CA ILE A 85 7.42 -5.84 -14.28
C ILE A 85 6.66 -5.77 -15.61
N ALA A 86 5.33 -5.87 -15.60
CA ALA A 86 4.53 -5.78 -16.83
C ALA A 86 4.62 -4.41 -17.51
N LYS A 87 4.98 -3.35 -16.77
CA LYS A 87 5.21 -2.01 -17.33
C LYS A 87 6.61 -1.84 -17.93
N VAL A 88 7.58 -2.67 -17.53
CA VAL A 88 8.99 -2.51 -17.89
C VAL A 88 9.47 -3.62 -18.82
N ALA A 89 8.81 -4.78 -18.84
CA ALA A 89 9.06 -5.84 -19.80
C ALA A 89 8.91 -5.30 -21.24
N GLY A 90 9.98 -5.39 -22.02
CA GLY A 90 10.02 -4.88 -23.40
C GLY A 90 10.33 -3.39 -23.54
N SER A 91 10.52 -2.64 -22.45
CA SER A 91 10.91 -1.21 -22.51
C SER A 91 12.34 -1.00 -23.01
N ALA A 92 13.18 -2.03 -22.94
CA ALA A 92 14.55 -1.99 -23.40
C ALA A 92 14.64 -2.46 -24.86
N THR A 93 14.11 -1.64 -25.77
CA THR A 93 13.98 -1.95 -27.21
C THR A 93 15.31 -1.99 -27.95
N ASP A 94 16.31 -1.28 -27.43
CA ASP A 94 17.59 -1.07 -28.13
C ASP A 94 18.71 -1.96 -27.57
N LEU A 95 18.38 -2.86 -26.64
CA LEU A 95 19.33 -3.84 -26.14
C LEU A 95 19.63 -4.87 -27.24
N LYS A 96 20.91 -4.98 -27.59
CA LYS A 96 21.41 -6.00 -28.49
C LYS A 96 22.08 -7.10 -27.67
N LEU A 97 21.90 -8.34 -28.11
CA LEU A 97 22.70 -9.44 -27.59
C LEU A 97 24.18 -9.15 -27.87
N ILE A 98 25.00 -9.23 -26.83
CA ILE A 98 26.46 -9.20 -26.97
C ILE A 98 26.92 -10.50 -27.63
N ASN A 99 27.96 -10.42 -28.47
CA ASN A 99 28.52 -11.60 -29.14
C ASN A 99 29.09 -12.57 -28.11
N ASP A 100 29.14 -13.86 -28.43
CA ASP A 100 29.63 -14.87 -27.50
C ASP A 100 31.10 -14.63 -27.07
N GLU A 101 31.91 -14.07 -27.97
CA GLU A 101 33.31 -13.70 -27.71
C GLU A 101 33.42 -12.56 -26.66
N ASP A 102 32.48 -11.61 -26.67
CA ASP A 102 32.43 -10.49 -25.72
C ASP A 102 31.89 -10.91 -24.34
N ARG A 103 31.40 -12.15 -24.20
CA ARG A 103 30.96 -12.73 -22.93
C ARG A 103 32.10 -13.37 -22.15
N ALA A 104 33.30 -13.44 -22.73
CA ALA A 104 34.47 -13.98 -22.06
C ALA A 104 34.90 -13.06 -20.91
N PHE A 105 34.76 -13.55 -19.68
CA PHE A 105 35.31 -12.87 -18.51
C PHE A 105 36.79 -13.22 -18.38
N VAL A 106 37.66 -12.21 -18.35
CA VAL A 106 39.04 -12.40 -17.89
C VAL A 106 39.00 -12.68 -16.39
N GLU A 107 39.57 -13.81 -15.98
CA GLU A 107 39.68 -14.16 -14.58
C GLU A 107 40.57 -13.12 -13.88
N ARG A 108 39.96 -12.27 -13.05
CA ARG A 108 40.70 -11.34 -12.21
C ARG A 108 41.05 -12.02 -10.89
N SER A 109 42.25 -11.77 -10.40
CA SER A 109 42.64 -12.20 -9.05
C SER A 109 41.67 -11.60 -8.03
N LEU A 110 40.97 -12.47 -7.31
CA LEU A 110 40.07 -12.06 -6.23
C LEU A 110 40.92 -11.48 -5.10
N TRP A 111 40.49 -10.36 -4.53
CA TRP A 111 41.26 -9.66 -3.49
C TRP A 111 41.54 -10.52 -2.24
N TRP A 112 40.80 -11.60 -2.02
CA TRP A 112 41.03 -12.53 -0.92
C TRP A 112 41.93 -13.73 -1.27
N ASN A 113 42.30 -13.91 -2.55
CA ASN A 113 43.19 -14.98 -3.02
C ASN A 113 44.69 -14.60 -3.00
N GLY A 114 45.04 -13.43 -2.44
CA GLY A 114 46.37 -13.19 -1.88
C GLY A 114 47.52 -13.00 -2.88
N SER A 115 47.30 -12.36 -4.02
CA SER A 115 48.40 -11.79 -4.81
C SER A 115 48.50 -10.28 -4.53
N ASP A 116 49.50 -9.92 -3.72
CA ASP A 116 49.93 -8.57 -3.34
C ASP A 116 50.53 -7.77 -4.53
N GLU A 117 50.05 -8.01 -5.75
CA GLU A 117 50.56 -7.38 -6.96
C GLU A 117 49.70 -6.15 -7.28
N GLY A 118 50.02 -5.03 -6.63
CA GLY A 118 49.37 -3.75 -6.87
C GLY A 118 49.45 -2.74 -5.75
N ARG A 119 50.16 -3.05 -4.66
CA ARG A 119 50.52 -2.07 -3.62
C ARG A 119 51.89 -1.45 -3.96
N GLU A 120 52.03 -0.91 -5.17
CA GLU A 120 53.14 0.01 -5.44
C GLU A 120 52.79 1.38 -4.85
N GLU A 121 53.69 1.85 -4.01
CA GLU A 121 53.63 3.10 -3.26
C GLU A 121 53.50 4.32 -4.20
N ALA A 122 52.51 5.16 -3.92
CA ALA A 122 52.54 6.62 -4.14
C ALA A 122 51.55 7.31 -3.18
#